data_AF-A0A2U9NLU4-F1
#
_entry.id   AF-A0A2U9NLU4-F1
#
_cell.length_a   1.000
_cell.length_b   1.000
_cell.length_c   1.000
_cell.angle_alpha   90.00
_cell.angle_beta   90.00
_cell.angle_gamma   90.00
#
_symmetry.space_group_name_H-M   'P 1'
#
loop_
_entity.id
_entity.type
_entity.pdbx_description
1 polymer ?
#
loop_
_entity_poly.entity_id
_entity_poly.type
_entity_poly.pdbx_seq_one_letter_code
_entity_poly.pdbx_strand_id
1 'polypeptide(L)'
;MAAIAVRPDELNDRLVSSLDGLFDGLHKADLDGIISEWQSIDHDLITSQNTGALHRETSSLAISVTHWMETLCDTFTSLKIEADGRAARLREDLATLTLEENQKTSPTPSRSPSPSRATRSPSPSSSSQL
;
A
#
# COMPACT_ATOMS: atom_id res chain seq x y z
N MET A 1 39.77 -33.56 -0.40
CA MET A 1 38.68 -32.71 0.13
C MET A 1 37.39 -33.50 -0.02
N ALA A 2 36.74 -33.87 1.09
CA ALA A 2 35.46 -34.57 1.03
C ALA A 2 34.36 -33.54 0.77
N ALA A 3 33.55 -33.77 -0.28
CA ALA A 3 32.32 -33.01 -0.48
C ALA A 3 31.37 -33.35 0.66
N ILE A 4 30.94 -32.35 1.42
CA ILE A 4 29.88 -32.51 2.40
C ILE A 4 28.60 -32.67 1.58
N ALA A 5 28.11 -33.90 1.44
CA ALA A 5 26.83 -34.15 0.82
C ALA A 5 25.75 -33.60 1.76
N VAL A 6 25.09 -32.51 1.36
CA VAL A 6 23.88 -32.01 2.01
C VAL A 6 22.85 -33.14 2.00
N ARG A 7 22.24 -33.41 3.16
CA ARG A 7 21.26 -34.49 3.23
C ARG A 7 19.97 -34.03 2.56
N PRO A 8 19.26 -34.90 1.81
CA PRO A 8 17.99 -34.55 1.20
C PRO A 8 16.97 -33.98 2.21
N ASP A 9 16.96 -34.50 3.44
CA ASP A 9 16.08 -34.03 4.51
C ASP A 9 16.39 -32.59 4.94
N GLU A 10 17.68 -32.23 5.00
CA GLU A 10 18.12 -30.86 5.33
C GLU A 10 17.73 -29.86 4.24
N LEU A 11 17.83 -30.25 2.97
CA LEU A 11 17.42 -29.40 1.86
C LEU A 11 15.90 -29.22 1.84
N ASN A 12 15.13 -30.26 2.16
CA ASN A 12 13.67 -30.18 2.26
C ASN A 12 13.24 -29.23 3.38
N ASP A 13 13.86 -29.34 4.56
CA ASP A 13 13.55 -28.47 5.71
C ASP A 13 13.85 -27.00 5.39
N ARG A 14 14.99 -26.75 4.74
CA ARG A 14 15.39 -25.41 4.26
C ARG A 14 14.44 -24.86 3.19
N LEU A 15 13.99 -25.69 2.25
CA LEU A 15 12.98 -25.30 1.25
C LEU A 15 11.68 -24.86 1.92
N VAL A 16 11.22 -25.57 2.95
CA VAL A 16 9.97 -25.21 3.63
C VAL A 16 10.17 -23.97 4.52
N SER A 17 11.26 -23.93 5.30
CA SER A 17 11.58 -22.83 6.20
C SER A 17 11.82 -21.51 5.48
N SER A 18 12.22 -21.54 4.21
CA SER A 18 12.39 -20.32 3.42
C SER A 18 11.07 -19.55 3.25
N LEU A 19 9.92 -20.24 3.23
CA LEU A 19 8.60 -19.58 3.19
C LEU A 19 8.36 -18.76 4.45
N ASP A 20 8.70 -19.30 5.63
CA ASP A 20 8.62 -18.57 6.89
C ASP A 20 9.60 -17.39 6.90
N GLY A 21 10.81 -17.60 6.36
CA GLY A 21 11.81 -16.55 6.19
C GLY A 21 11.35 -15.42 5.27
N LEU A 22 10.59 -15.72 4.21
CA LEU A 22 9.97 -14.69 3.37
C LEU A 22 8.99 -13.84 4.18
N PHE A 23 8.07 -14.46 4.93
CA PHE A 23 7.07 -13.72 5.71
C PHE A 23 7.71 -12.88 6.82
N ASP A 24 8.73 -13.41 7.50
CA ASP A 24 9.49 -12.67 8.50
C ASP A 24 10.24 -11.47 7.88
N GLY A 25 10.88 -11.68 6.72
CA GLY A 25 11.54 -10.61 5.98
C GLY A 25 10.57 -9.52 5.50
N LEU A 26 9.40 -9.92 5.01
CA LEU A 26 8.32 -8.98 4.65
C LEU A 26 7.82 -8.19 5.87
N HIS A 27 7.66 -8.84 7.02
CA HIS A 27 7.24 -8.19 8.26
C HIS A 27 8.28 -7.16 8.74
N LYS A 28 9.57 -7.48 8.61
CA LYS A 28 10.70 -6.63 8.99
C LYS A 28 11.08 -5.59 7.94
N ALA A 29 10.52 -5.69 6.73
CA ALA A 29 10.95 -4.96 5.54
C ALA A 29 12.46 -5.15 5.21
N ASP A 30 13.00 -6.33 5.50
CA ASP A 30 14.37 -6.74 5.22
C ASP A 30 14.35 -8.12 4.53
N LEU A 31 14.70 -8.13 3.23
CA LEU A 31 14.69 -9.35 2.41
C LEU A 31 16.10 -9.89 2.15
N ASP A 32 17.15 -9.21 2.60
CA ASP A 32 18.53 -9.58 2.25
C ASP A 32 18.91 -10.95 2.82
N GLY A 33 18.40 -11.25 4.03
CA GLY A 33 18.57 -12.54 4.69
C GLY A 33 17.96 -13.69 3.88
N ILE A 34 16.68 -13.57 3.52
CA ILE A 34 16.00 -14.63 2.76
C ILE A 34 16.54 -14.75 1.34
N ILE A 35 16.93 -13.66 0.68
CA ILE A 35 17.57 -13.72 -0.65
C ILE A 35 18.88 -14.51 -0.58
N SER A 36 19.72 -14.24 0.43
CA SER A 36 20.99 -14.94 0.62
C SER A 36 20.79 -16.43 0.92
N GLU A 37 19.81 -16.76 1.75
CA GLU A 37 19.43 -18.14 2.04
C GLU A 37 18.94 -18.86 0.78
N TRP A 38 18.12 -18.19 -0.02
CA TRP A 38 17.56 -18.77 -1.25
C TRP A 38 18.62 -19.03 -2.32
N GLN A 39 19.63 -18.15 -2.43
CA GLN A 39 20.81 -18.39 -3.27
C GLN A 39 21.61 -19.61 -2.83
N SER A 40 21.75 -19.81 -1.51
CA SER A 40 22.43 -21.01 -1.00
C SER A 40 21.62 -22.28 -1.30
N ILE A 41 20.29 -22.22 -1.18
CA ILE A 41 19.41 -23.36 -1.47
C ILE A 41 19.45 -23.72 -2.96
N ASP A 42 19.42 -22.72 -3.85
CA ASP A 42 19.56 -22.92 -5.30
C ASP A 42 20.90 -23.59 -5.65
N HIS A 43 22.00 -23.08 -5.09
CA HIS A 43 23.33 -23.67 -5.29
C HIS A 43 23.38 -25.13 -4.84
N ASP A 44 22.82 -25.45 -3.67
CA ASP A 44 22.84 -26.80 -3.11
C ASP A 44 21.93 -27.75 -3.91
N LEU A 45 20.83 -27.24 -4.46
CA LEU A 45 19.93 -27.99 -5.33
C LEU A 45 20.61 -28.33 -6.66
N ILE A 46 21.25 -27.36 -7.31
CA ILE A 46 22.00 -27.56 -8.56
C ILE A 46 23.17 -28.53 -8.34
N THR A 47 23.91 -28.36 -7.23
CA THR A 47 25.03 -29.25 -6.88
C THR A 47 24.54 -30.68 -6.64
N SER A 48 23.44 -30.85 -5.91
CA SER A 48 22.84 -32.16 -5.65
C SER A 48 22.31 -32.82 -6.93
N GLN A 49 21.76 -32.02 -7.85
CA GLN A 49 21.32 -32.50 -9.16
C GLN A 49 22.50 -32.98 -10.01
N ASN A 50 23.57 -32.19 -10.09
CA ASN A 50 24.76 -32.52 -10.88
C ASN A 50 25.51 -33.75 -10.36
N THR A 51 25.45 -33.99 -9.06
CA THR A 51 26.07 -35.16 -8.42
C THR A 51 25.17 -36.40 -8.42
N GLY A 52 23.92 -36.29 -8.90
CA GLY A 52 22.95 -37.38 -8.86
C GLY A 52 22.45 -37.73 -7.46
N ALA A 53 22.69 -36.85 -6.48
CA ALA A 53 22.27 -37.02 -5.09
C ALA A 53 20.86 -36.46 -4.82
N LEU A 54 20.26 -35.74 -5.78
CA LEU A 54 18.95 -35.13 -5.63
C LEU A 54 17.82 -36.17 -5.72
N HIS A 55 17.02 -36.28 -4.65
CA HIS A 55 15.85 -37.13 -4.62
C HIS A 55 14.69 -36.51 -5.40
N ARG A 56 13.84 -37.35 -6.01
CA ARG A 56 12.72 -36.88 -6.86
C ARG A 56 11.73 -36.04 -6.06
N GLU A 57 11.49 -36.43 -4.82
CA GLU A 57 10.59 -35.83 -3.86
C GLU A 57 11.10 -34.42 -3.52
N THR A 58 12.40 -34.27 -3.29
CA THR A 58 13.05 -32.96 -3.08
C THR A 58 12.95 -32.07 -4.31
N SER A 59 13.13 -32.61 -5.52
CA SER A 59 12.92 -31.85 -6.75
C SER A 59 11.48 -31.36 -6.89
N SER A 60 10.50 -32.23 -6.61
CA SER A 60 9.07 -31.86 -6.65
C SER A 60 8.73 -30.80 -5.61
N LEU A 61 9.31 -30.91 -4.41
CA LEU A 61 9.13 -29.93 -3.35
C LEU A 61 9.73 -28.58 -3.76
N ALA A 62 10.96 -28.57 -4.29
CA ALA A 62 11.62 -27.35 -4.73
C ALA A 62 10.83 -26.62 -5.80
N ILE A 63 10.33 -27.33 -6.82
CA ILE A 63 9.46 -26.73 -7.85
C ILE A 63 8.21 -26.11 -7.21
N SER A 64 7.59 -26.82 -6.28
CA SER A 64 6.37 -26.36 -5.62
C SER A 64 6.62 -25.12 -4.77
N VAL A 65 7.68 -25.12 -3.96
CA VAL A 65 8.06 -23.98 -3.11
C VAL A 65 8.43 -22.78 -3.96
N THR A 66 9.21 -22.96 -5.03
CA THR A 66 9.56 -21.87 -5.95
C THR A 66 8.31 -21.23 -6.56
N HIS A 67 7.34 -22.05 -6.98
CA HIS A 67 6.08 -21.54 -7.52
C HIS A 67 5.27 -20.75 -6.46
N TRP A 68 5.25 -21.22 -5.21
CA TRP A 68 4.63 -20.48 -4.11
C TRP A 68 5.33 -19.15 -3.83
N MET A 69 6.65 -19.14 -3.78
CA MET A 69 7.45 -17.92 -3.60
C MET A 69 7.16 -16.88 -4.67
N GLU A 70 7.15 -17.29 -5.94
CA GLU A 70 6.81 -16.42 -7.07
C GLU A 70 5.39 -15.84 -6.92
N THR A 71 4.40 -16.72 -6.68
CA THR A 71 2.99 -16.32 -6.53
C THR A 71 2.80 -15.33 -5.37
N LEU A 72 3.47 -15.55 -4.24
CA LEU A 72 3.42 -14.67 -3.08
C LEU A 72 4.03 -13.30 -3.40
N CYS A 73 5.22 -13.26 -4.00
CA CYS A 73 5.88 -12.03 -4.41
C CYS A 73 5.03 -11.22 -5.39
N ASP A 74 4.44 -11.87 -6.39
CA ASP A 74 3.55 -11.23 -7.36
C ASP A 74 2.28 -10.68 -6.70
N THR A 75 1.70 -11.45 -5.77
CA THR A 75 0.52 -11.04 -5.02
C THR A 75 0.81 -9.81 -4.15
N PHE A 76 1.91 -9.81 -3.40
CA PHE A 76 2.29 -8.68 -2.55
C PHE A 76 2.66 -7.44 -3.36
N THR A 77 3.32 -7.62 -4.51
CA THR A 77 3.63 -6.52 -5.44
C THR A 77 2.36 -5.92 -6.02
N SER A 78 1.42 -6.76 -6.44
CA SER A 78 0.12 -6.31 -6.95
C SER A 78 -0.68 -5.56 -5.88
N LEU A 79 -0.72 -6.09 -4.66
CA LEU A 79 -1.38 -5.45 -3.52
C LEU A 79 -0.78 -4.08 -3.19
N LYS A 80 0.56 -3.96 -3.25
CA LYS A 80 1.25 -2.69 -3.06
C LYS A 80 0.83 -1.65 -4.09
N ILE A 81 0.80 -2.01 -5.37
CA ILE A 81 0.37 -1.12 -6.46
C ILE A 81 -1.07 -0.63 -6.23
N GLU A 82 -1.98 -1.54 -5.87
CA GLU A 82 -3.36 -1.17 -5.56
C GLU A 82 -3.46 -0.26 -4.33
N ALA A 83 -2.72 -0.56 -3.27
CA ALA A 83 -2.69 0.22 -2.04
C ALA A 83 -2.17 1.65 -2.29
N ASP A 84 -1.08 1.79 -3.05
CA ASP A 84 -0.52 3.09 -3.43
C ASP A 84 -1.51 3.88 -4.29
N GLY A 85 -2.21 3.23 -5.22
CA GLY A 85 -3.25 3.84 -6.02
C GLY A 85 -4.43 4.35 -5.18
N ARG A 86 -4.88 3.57 -4.20
CA ARG A 86 -5.94 3.99 -3.26
C ARG A 86 -5.47 5.14 -2.37
N ALA A 87 -4.23 5.09 -1.88
CA ALA A 87 -3.66 6.16 -1.07
C ALA A 87 -3.54 7.48 -1.86
N ALA A 88 -3.16 7.42 -3.14
CA ALA A 88 -3.11 8.60 -4.01
C ALA A 88 -4.50 9.22 -4.21
N ARG A 89 -5.52 8.41 -4.51
CA ARG A 89 -6.92 8.87 -4.65
C ARG A 89 -7.44 9.51 -3.36
N LEU A 90 -7.20 8.87 -2.21
CA LEU A 90 -7.61 9.42 -0.92
C LEU A 90 -6.97 10.80 -0.66
N ARG A 91 -5.69 10.99 -1.02
CA ARG A 91 -5.04 12.30 -0.89
C ARG A 91 -5.69 13.36 -1.78
N GLU A 92 -6.07 13.00 -3.00
CA GLU A 92 -6.77 13.90 -3.92
C GLU A 92 -8.16 14.26 -3.39
N ASP A 93 -8.93 13.27 -2.93
CA ASP A 93 -10.26 13.47 -2.34
C ASP A 93 -10.20 14.38 -1.10
N LEU A 94 -9.20 14.20 -0.23
CA LEU A 94 -9.02 15.07 0.93
C LEU A 94 -8.63 16.51 0.51
N ALA A 95 -7.78 16.67 -0.51
CA ALA A 95 -7.40 17.99 -1.00
C ALA A 95 -8.59 18.75 -1.61
N THR A 96 -9.47 18.05 -2.35
CA THR A 96 -10.68 18.67 -2.94
C THR A 96 -11.68 19.10 -1.86
N LEU A 97 -11.91 18.28 -0.83
CA LEU A 97 -12.75 18.64 0.32
C LEU A 97 -12.26 19.91 1.03
N THR A 98 -10.95 20.04 1.21
CA THR A 98 -10.36 21.24 1.85
C THR A 98 -10.56 22.49 0.99
N LEU A 99 -10.59 22.35 -0.34
CA LEU A 99 -10.79 23.45 -1.26
C LEU A 99 -12.27 23.90 -1.32
N GLU A 100 -13.20 22.96 -1.24
CA GLU A 100 -14.64 23.24 -1.14
C GLU A 100 -15.01 23.92 0.19
N GLU A 101 -14.40 23.52 1.30
CA GLU A 101 -14.60 24.17 2.61
C GLU A 101 -14.08 25.61 2.62
N ASN A 102 -12.90 25.86 2.05
CA ASN A 102 -12.35 27.22 1.91
C ASN A 102 -13.16 28.10 0.94
N GLN A 103 -13.80 27.53 -0.08
CA GLN A 103 -14.71 28.28 -0.96
C GLN A 103 -16.06 28.59 -0.30
N LYS A 104 -16.60 27.67 0.52
CA LYS A 104 -17.82 27.90 1.30
C LYS A 104 -17.63 28.89 2.46
N THR A 105 -16.41 28.99 3.00
CA THR A 105 -16.09 29.88 4.12
C THR A 105 -15.47 31.21 3.69
N SER A 106 -15.43 31.54 2.39
CA SER A 106 -15.18 32.92 1.96
C SER A 106 -16.19 33.81 2.70
N PRO A 107 -15.73 34.60 3.70
CA PRO A 107 -16.63 35.45 4.44
C PRO A 107 -17.06 36.49 3.43
N THR A 108 -18.31 36.36 2.97
CA THR A 108 -18.95 37.43 2.23
C THR A 108 -18.69 38.69 3.04
N PRO A 109 -18.03 39.73 2.50
CA PRO A 109 -17.77 40.92 3.28
C PRO A 109 -19.13 41.40 3.77
N SER A 110 -19.32 41.32 5.10
CA SER A 110 -20.58 41.61 5.76
C SER A 110 -21.03 42.98 5.31
N ARG A 111 -21.98 43.02 4.36
CA ARG A 111 -22.61 44.25 3.94
C ARG A 111 -23.44 44.70 5.12
N SER A 112 -22.89 45.61 5.91
CA SER A 112 -23.63 46.38 6.89
C SER A 112 -24.93 46.84 6.24
N PRO A 113 -26.11 46.46 6.76
CA PRO A 113 -27.35 46.95 6.21
C PRO A 113 -27.40 48.45 6.50
N SER A 114 -27.28 49.26 5.45
CA SER A 114 -27.57 50.69 5.53
C SER A 114 -28.98 50.86 6.11
N PRO A 115 -29.16 51.70 7.15
CA PRO A 115 -30.50 51.94 7.68
C PRO A 115 -31.29 52.75 6.66
N SER A 116 -32.13 52.07 5.90
CA SER A 116 -33.19 52.68 5.11
C SER A 116 -34.15 53.41 6.05
N ARG A 117 -33.95 54.73 6.14
CA ARG A 117 -34.77 55.66 6.90
C ARG A 117 -36.13 55.82 6.23
N ALA A 118 -37.08 54.97 6.60
CA ALA A 118 -38.49 55.17 6.32
C ALA A 118 -39.17 55.74 7.58
N THR A 119 -39.30 57.06 7.65
CA THR A 119 -40.36 57.70 8.45
C THR A 119 -41.07 58.71 7.56
N ARG A 120 -42.23 58.24 7.08
CA ARG A 120 -43.33 59.05 6.55
C ARG A 120 -43.72 60.12 7.55
N SER A 121 -43.82 61.35 7.09
CA SER A 121 -44.80 62.32 7.59
C SER A 121 -45.18 63.25 6.44
N PRO A 122 -46.34 63.05 5.79
CA PRO A 122 -46.93 64.09 4.95
C PRO A 122 -47.70 65.06 5.86
N SER A 123 -47.42 66.36 5.73
CA SER A 123 -48.22 67.42 6.34
C SER A 123 -49.53 67.60 5.58
N PRO A 124 -50.70 67.69 6.23
CA PRO A 124 -51.90 68.21 5.60
C PRO A 124 -51.88 69.75 5.66
N SER A 125 -51.75 70.41 4.52
CA SER A 125 -52.10 71.83 4.38
C SER A 125 -53.62 71.94 4.37
N SER A 126 -54.20 72.40 5.48
CA SER A 126 -55.62 72.74 5.54
C SER A 126 -55.79 74.15 4.98
N SER A 127 -56.43 74.22 3.81
CA SER A 127 -56.95 75.43 3.21
C SER A 127 -58.12 75.95 4.06
N SER A 128 -58.10 77.23 4.41
CA SER A 128 -59.28 77.92 4.94
C SER A 128 -59.34 79.29 4.28
N GLN A 129 -60.27 79.39 3.35
CA GLN A 129 -60.83 80.64 2.88
C GLN A 129 -61.57 81.28 4.05
N LEU A 130 -61.24 82.54 4.34
CA LEU A 130 -62.14 83.69 4.55
C LEU A 130 -61.31 84.94 4.84
#